data_AF-A0A370PXJ0-F1
#
_entry.id   AF-A0A370PXJ0-F1
#
_cell.length_a   1.000
_cell.length_b   1.000
_cell.length_c   1.000
_cell.angle_alpha   90.00
_cell.angle_beta   90.00
_cell.angle_gamma   90.00
#
_symmetry.space_group_name_H-M   'P 1'
#
loop_
_entity.id
_entity.type
_entity.pdbx_description
1 polymer ?
#
loop_
_entity_poly.entity_id
_entity_poly.type
_entity_poly.pdbx_seq_one_letter_code
_entity_poly.pdbx_strand_id
1 'polypeptide(L)'
;MPITGVYFIPSNPNASTGLATITERLHTALADEPTLVGRWFLEHRLMRDTPSCVPASASQRQVQPRYMQFLSLSFHSNHGFIYTSEALEKSTHHSTTSVSTTPAGSPTNPTAQSGAPGATAPTPSTPSNAAAQSGGPMVMTTVPLPSCNALFQHFGYACQPFWCHRHTVTVPGGVVYDVGDFRVRVGDVRQTQPAARVRGTVVEIEWRGPCIVDAISAPRNSSDGQIADDGDSGIDMAFPDAIEDADIDAEYAASAALIREFWARLGIEGAREAILLPDVGKEAKDRLRRLKQKGRNTVSNEASLQQAEEDPDPDAGVDVARQFMEIFRFNR
;
A
#
# COMPACT_ATOMS: atom_id res chain seq x y z
N MET A 1 13.05 1.01 -7.44
CA MET A 1 11.92 0.30 -6.79
C MET A 1 10.94 -0.06 -7.88
N PRO A 2 10.52 -1.33 -7.97
CA PRO A 2 9.66 -1.77 -9.06
C PRO A 2 8.22 -1.29 -8.85
N ILE A 3 7.57 -0.88 -9.94
CA ILE A 3 6.16 -0.49 -9.92
C ILE A 3 5.32 -1.77 -9.96
N THR A 4 4.37 -1.88 -9.04
CA THR A 4 3.60 -3.10 -8.78
C THR A 4 2.10 -2.81 -8.77
N GLY A 5 1.31 -3.85 -9.01
CA GLY A 5 -0.13 -3.87 -8.76
C GLY A 5 -0.53 -5.17 -8.07
N VAL A 6 -1.38 -5.08 -7.04
CA VAL A 6 -1.84 -6.25 -6.28
C VAL A 6 -3.34 -6.45 -6.51
N TYR A 7 -3.71 -7.68 -6.87
CA TYR A 7 -5.08 -8.12 -7.11
C TYR A 7 -5.46 -9.22 -6.12
N PHE A 8 -6.70 -9.19 -5.66
CA PHE A 8 -7.24 -10.22 -4.76
C PHE A 8 -8.59 -10.72 -5.23
N ILE A 9 -8.66 -12.03 -5.44
CA ILE A 9 -9.86 -12.73 -5.86
C ILE A 9 -10.45 -13.40 -4.61
N PRO A 10 -11.56 -12.91 -4.06
CA PRO A 10 -12.19 -13.54 -2.91
C PRO A 10 -12.68 -14.95 -3.28
N SER A 11 -12.55 -15.89 -2.35
CA SER A 11 -13.14 -17.22 -2.49
C SER A 11 -13.98 -17.55 -1.26
N ASN A 12 -15.05 -18.32 -1.50
CA ASN A 12 -15.85 -18.87 -0.42
C ASN A 12 -15.07 -20.01 0.27
N PRO A 13 -15.21 -20.22 1.58
CA PRO A 13 -14.45 -21.25 2.31
C PRO A 13 -14.57 -22.68 1.75
N ASN A 14 -15.68 -22.97 1.07
CA ASN A 14 -15.99 -24.29 0.49
C ASN A 14 -15.79 -24.35 -1.03
N ALA A 15 -15.36 -23.26 -1.66
CA ALA A 15 -15.13 -23.20 -3.11
C ALA A 15 -13.63 -23.37 -3.43
N SER A 16 -13.33 -23.80 -4.66
CA SER A 16 -11.98 -23.70 -5.18
C SER A 16 -11.54 -22.23 -5.23
N THR A 17 -10.24 -22.01 -5.04
CA THR A 17 -9.66 -20.68 -5.21
C THR A 17 -9.44 -20.38 -6.69
N GLY A 18 -9.19 -19.11 -7.03
CA GLY A 18 -8.88 -18.69 -8.40
C GLY A 18 -7.50 -19.13 -8.89
N LEU A 19 -6.68 -19.73 -8.01
CA LEU A 19 -5.28 -20.07 -8.28
C LEU A 19 -5.10 -20.90 -9.55
N ALA A 20 -5.85 -22.01 -9.68
CA ALA A 20 -5.73 -22.89 -10.84
C ALA A 20 -6.07 -22.16 -12.15
N THR A 21 -7.14 -21.37 -12.14
CA THR A 21 -7.58 -20.56 -13.29
C THR A 21 -6.54 -19.51 -13.66
N ILE A 22 -5.95 -18.82 -12.67
CA ILE A 22 -4.88 -17.83 -12.92
C ILE A 22 -3.67 -18.51 -13.55
N THR A 23 -3.21 -19.62 -12.97
CA THR A 23 -2.06 -20.37 -13.50
C THR A 23 -2.33 -20.85 -14.93
N GLU A 24 -3.50 -21.41 -15.21
CA GLU A 24 -3.88 -21.82 -16.58
C GLU A 24 -3.88 -20.63 -17.55
N ARG A 25 -4.47 -19.49 -17.15
CA ARG A 25 -4.55 -18.29 -17.99
C ARG A 25 -3.20 -17.65 -18.24
N LEU A 26 -2.28 -17.69 -17.27
CA LEU A 26 -0.90 -17.24 -17.48
C LEU A 26 -0.23 -18.00 -18.64
N HIS A 27 -0.44 -19.32 -18.74
CA HIS A 27 0.15 -20.15 -19.79
C HIS A 27 -0.61 -20.12 -21.13
N THR A 28 -1.84 -19.61 -21.18
CA THR A 28 -2.71 -19.74 -22.37
C THR A 28 -3.18 -18.42 -22.97
N ALA A 29 -3.29 -17.36 -22.16
CA ALA A 29 -3.86 -16.07 -22.58
C ALA A 29 -2.79 -15.03 -22.96
N LEU A 30 -1.52 -15.29 -22.63
CA LEU A 30 -0.41 -14.38 -22.87
C LEU A 30 0.45 -14.90 -24.03
N ALA A 31 1.09 -13.97 -24.75
CA ALA A 31 1.95 -14.31 -25.88
C ALA A 31 3.30 -14.90 -25.43
N ASP A 32 3.81 -14.42 -24.30
CA ASP A 32 5.07 -14.88 -23.71
C ASP A 32 4.83 -16.08 -22.79
N GLU A 33 5.67 -17.10 -22.92
CA GLU A 33 5.58 -18.32 -22.09
C GLU A 33 6.04 -18.02 -20.65
N PRO A 34 5.21 -18.32 -19.63
CA PRO A 34 5.60 -18.15 -18.24
C PRO A 34 6.75 -19.06 -17.82
N THR A 35 7.80 -18.47 -17.27
CA THR A 35 8.95 -19.20 -16.71
C THR A 35 8.85 -19.26 -15.18
N LEU A 36 8.93 -20.46 -14.60
CA LEU A 36 8.88 -20.64 -13.16
C LEU A 36 10.19 -20.19 -12.50
N VAL A 37 10.12 -19.16 -11.66
CA VAL A 37 11.30 -18.56 -11.00
C VAL A 37 11.49 -19.11 -9.60
N GLY A 38 10.41 -19.37 -8.87
CA GLY A 38 10.52 -19.84 -7.49
C GLY A 38 9.23 -19.75 -6.69
N ARG A 39 9.40 -19.66 -5.38
CA ARG A 39 8.32 -19.59 -4.40
C ARG A 39 8.40 -18.32 -3.57
N TRP A 40 7.26 -17.88 -3.08
CA TRP A 40 7.17 -16.73 -2.20
C TRP A 40 6.19 -16.97 -1.06
N PHE A 41 6.39 -16.21 0.01
CA PHE A 41 5.61 -16.29 1.23
C PHE A 41 5.30 -14.89 1.73
N LEU A 42 4.14 -14.76 2.37
CA LEU A 42 3.67 -13.52 2.95
C LEU A 42 2.98 -13.82 4.26
N GLU A 43 3.16 -12.93 5.23
CA GLU A 43 2.37 -12.90 6.45
C GLU A 43 1.89 -11.49 6.73
N HIS A 44 0.58 -11.34 6.90
CA HIS A 44 -0.10 -10.12 7.30
C HIS A 44 -0.83 -10.33 8.63
N ARG A 45 -0.70 -9.37 9.55
CA ARG A 45 -1.41 -9.36 10.82
C ARG A 45 -2.12 -8.02 11.01
N LEU A 46 -3.39 -8.06 11.39
CA LEU A 46 -4.18 -6.86 11.69
C LEU A 46 -4.47 -6.76 13.19
N MET A 47 -4.15 -5.60 13.76
CA MET A 47 -4.62 -5.15 15.07
C MET A 47 -5.65 -4.02 14.90
N ARG A 48 -6.61 -3.96 15.82
CA ARG A 48 -7.59 -2.88 15.96
C ARG A 48 -7.53 -2.34 17.37
N ASP A 49 -7.76 -1.06 17.55
CA ASP A 49 -7.82 -0.48 18.88
C ASP A 49 -8.97 -1.07 19.72
N THR A 50 -8.65 -1.48 20.94
CA THR A 50 -9.61 -2.09 21.87
C THR A 50 -10.77 -1.13 22.24
N PRO A 51 -10.54 0.19 22.44
CA PRO A 51 -11.64 1.12 22.73
C PRO A 51 -12.69 1.24 21.62
N SER A 52 -12.35 1.04 20.34
CA SER A 52 -13.37 1.06 19.28
C SER A 52 -14.19 -0.23 19.20
N CYS A 53 -13.85 -1.25 20.00
CA CYS A 53 -14.58 -2.51 20.06
C CYS A 53 -15.69 -2.51 21.12
N VAL A 54 -15.74 -1.52 22.01
CA VAL A 54 -16.82 -1.40 23.00
C VAL A 54 -18.03 -0.68 22.40
N PRO A 55 -19.27 -1.17 22.65
CA PRO A 55 -20.47 -0.46 22.24
C PRO A 55 -20.49 0.94 22.83
N ALA A 56 -20.87 1.94 22.03
CA ALA A 56 -21.07 3.29 22.53
C ALA A 56 -22.17 3.26 23.60
N SER A 57 -21.79 3.52 24.85
CA SER A 57 -22.78 3.82 25.90
C SER A 57 -23.48 5.12 25.53
N ALA A 58 -24.73 5.31 25.97
CA ALA A 58 -25.60 6.44 25.56
C ALA A 58 -25.00 7.86 25.75
N SER A 59 -23.88 7.99 26.46
CA SER A 59 -23.14 9.23 26.71
C SER A 59 -21.77 9.33 26.02
N GLN A 60 -21.30 8.31 25.27
CA GLN A 60 -20.02 8.32 24.58
C GLN A 60 -20.17 8.53 23.08
N ARG A 61 -19.33 9.41 22.51
CA ARG A 61 -19.15 9.50 21.05
C ARG A 61 -18.55 8.19 20.56
N GLN A 62 -19.07 7.68 19.44
CA GLN A 62 -18.45 6.55 18.74
C GLN A 62 -17.00 6.92 18.39
N VAL A 63 -16.05 6.15 18.94
CA VAL A 63 -14.63 6.29 18.60
C VAL A 63 -14.41 5.63 17.24
N GLN A 64 -13.86 6.38 16.29
CA GLN A 64 -13.51 5.83 14.98
C GLN A 64 -12.44 4.74 15.16
N PRO A 65 -12.60 3.56 14.55
CA PRO A 65 -11.65 2.47 14.73
C PRO A 65 -10.28 2.83 14.15
N ARG A 66 -9.23 2.54 14.93
CA ARG A 66 -7.84 2.67 14.51
C ARG A 66 -7.25 1.28 14.27
N TYR A 67 -6.36 1.21 13.30
CA TYR A 67 -5.76 -0.03 12.86
C TYR A 67 -4.25 0.05 12.87
N MET A 68 -3.63 -1.09 13.14
CA MET A 68 -2.19 -1.29 13.02
C MET A 68 -1.99 -2.60 12.27
N GLN A 69 -1.25 -2.54 11.18
CA GLN A 69 -0.99 -3.67 10.31
C GLN A 69 0.49 -4.01 10.34
N PHE A 70 0.80 -5.30 10.38
CA PHE A 70 2.15 -5.82 10.24
C PHE A 70 2.20 -6.67 8.98
N LEU A 71 3.25 -6.51 8.17
CA LEU A 71 3.47 -7.29 6.97
C LEU A 71 4.93 -7.74 6.91
N SER A 72 5.11 -9.00 6.53
CA SER A 72 6.39 -9.58 6.14
C SER A 72 6.26 -10.18 4.73
N LEU A 73 7.24 -9.92 3.89
CA LEU A 73 7.32 -10.36 2.50
C LEU A 73 8.62 -11.13 2.29
N SER A 74 8.57 -12.37 1.79
CA SER A 74 9.77 -13.19 1.63
C SER A 74 10.80 -12.63 0.64
N PHE A 75 10.37 -11.74 -0.26
CA PHE A 75 11.22 -11.08 -1.26
C PHE A 75 11.73 -9.70 -0.81
N HIS A 76 11.42 -9.29 0.42
CA HIS A 76 12.05 -8.17 1.14
C HIS A 76 12.57 -8.69 2.48
N SER A 77 13.57 -9.56 2.45
CA SER A 77 14.02 -10.37 3.60
C SER A 77 14.56 -9.56 4.79
N ASN A 78 14.94 -8.31 4.58
CA ASN A 78 15.49 -7.45 5.63
C ASN A 78 14.41 -6.57 6.28
N HIS A 79 13.23 -6.45 5.66
CA HIS A 79 12.21 -5.48 6.05
C HIS A 79 10.95 -6.14 6.59
N GLY A 80 10.45 -5.59 7.69
CA GLY A 80 9.06 -5.70 8.09
C GLY A 80 8.38 -4.36 7.96
N PHE A 81 7.11 -4.37 7.58
CA PHE A 81 6.35 -3.15 7.34
C PHE A 81 5.25 -3.02 8.38
N ILE A 82 5.09 -1.81 8.91
CA ILE A 82 4.05 -1.46 9.87
C ILE A 82 3.24 -0.29 9.32
N TYR A 83 1.91 -0.44 9.22
CA TYR A 83 1.02 0.61 8.73
C TYR A 83 -0.05 0.92 9.77
N THR A 84 -0.01 2.14 10.31
CA THR A 84 -0.81 2.54 11.47
C THR A 84 -1.71 3.72 11.16
N SER A 85 -2.90 3.76 11.76
CA SER A 85 -3.76 4.95 11.68
C SER A 85 -3.13 6.11 12.43
N GLU A 86 -3.12 7.29 11.81
CA GLU A 86 -2.67 8.52 12.46
C GLU A 86 -3.54 8.84 13.67
N ALA A 87 -2.91 9.39 14.71
CA ALA A 87 -3.65 10.02 15.78
C ALA A 87 -4.28 11.29 15.22
N LEU A 88 -5.60 11.43 15.34
CA LEU A 88 -6.25 12.70 15.08
C LEU A 88 -5.79 13.70 16.15
N GLU A 89 -4.70 14.41 15.90
CA GLU A 89 -4.34 15.55 16.72
C GLU A 89 -5.48 16.55 16.64
N LYS A 90 -6.05 16.92 17.79
CA LYS A 90 -7.00 18.03 17.87
C LYS A 90 -6.26 19.27 17.41
N SER A 91 -6.42 19.66 16.16
CA SER A 91 -6.05 20.99 15.68
C SER A 91 -6.80 22.01 16.54
N THR A 92 -6.11 22.51 17.56
CA THR A 92 -6.56 23.55 18.47
C THR A 92 -5.53 24.66 18.44
N HIS A 93 -5.28 25.25 17.28
CA HIS A 93 -4.63 26.55 17.22
C HIS A 93 -5.22 27.42 16.11
N HIS A 94 -5.66 28.60 16.55
CA HIS A 94 -6.27 29.71 15.85
C HIS A 94 -5.94 29.87 14.37
N SER A 95 -6.97 29.90 13.53
CA SER A 95 -7.00 30.82 12.39
C SER A 95 -8.11 31.86 12.60
N THR A 96 -7.66 33.10 12.60
CA THR A 96 -8.38 34.35 12.75
C THR A 96 -9.18 34.66 11.48
N THR A 97 -10.45 35.02 11.68
CA THR A 97 -11.24 36.02 10.93
C THR A 97 -11.42 35.86 9.41
N SER A 98 -12.64 35.55 8.97
CA SER A 98 -13.41 36.42 8.06
C SER A 98 -14.89 36.02 8.04
N VAL A 99 -15.66 36.66 8.91
CA VAL A 99 -17.13 36.66 8.85
C VAL A 99 -17.53 37.56 7.70
N SER A 100 -17.99 36.99 6.60
CA SER A 100 -18.81 37.70 5.62
C SER A 100 -20.28 37.54 6.00
N THR A 101 -20.92 38.69 6.11
CA THR A 101 -22.29 38.96 6.50
C THR A 101 -23.27 38.64 5.37
N THR A 102 -24.48 38.15 5.70
CA THR A 102 -25.80 38.68 5.27
C THR A 102 -26.96 37.88 5.90
N PRO A 103 -28.17 38.47 6.02
CA PRO A 103 -28.93 38.44 7.27
C PRO A 103 -30.18 37.55 7.29
N ALA A 104 -30.70 37.42 8.52
CA ALA A 104 -31.91 36.72 8.93
C ALA A 104 -33.23 37.27 8.35
N GLY A 105 -34.22 36.36 8.30
CA GLY A 105 -35.65 36.68 8.19
C GLY A 105 -36.51 35.42 8.35
N SER A 106 -37.03 35.17 9.55
CA SER A 106 -38.07 34.16 9.90
C SER A 106 -39.46 34.85 9.92
N PRO A 107 -40.60 34.24 10.36
CA PRO A 107 -41.07 32.83 10.46
C PRO A 107 -42.56 32.66 10.01
N THR A 108 -43.21 31.55 10.41
CA THR A 108 -44.68 31.19 10.44
C THR A 108 -45.16 30.28 9.28
N ASN A 109 -45.95 29.21 9.45
CA ASN A 109 -46.84 28.73 10.53
C ASN A 109 -47.05 27.18 10.41
N PRO A 110 -47.60 26.47 11.42
CA PRO A 110 -47.76 25.02 11.44
C PRO A 110 -49.16 24.55 11.00
N THR A 111 -49.29 23.33 10.48
CA THR A 111 -50.59 22.63 10.43
C THR A 111 -50.43 21.12 10.53
N ALA A 112 -51.36 20.51 11.26
CA ALA A 112 -51.32 19.17 11.82
C ALA A 112 -52.02 18.10 10.96
N GLN A 113 -51.65 16.84 11.24
CA GLN A 113 -52.45 15.60 11.21
C GLN A 113 -53.14 15.13 9.92
N SER A 114 -52.76 13.94 9.46
CA SER A 114 -53.60 12.73 9.57
C SER A 114 -52.78 11.48 9.23
N GLY A 115 -52.95 10.44 10.04
CA GLY A 115 -52.30 9.15 9.84
C GLY A 115 -53.23 8.12 9.20
N ALA A 116 -52.64 7.20 8.42
CA ALA A 116 -53.12 5.83 8.25
C ALA A 116 -51.95 4.93 7.80
N PRO A 117 -51.89 3.67 8.25
CA PRO A 117 -50.75 2.78 8.07
C PRO A 117 -50.91 1.93 6.78
N GLY A 118 -49.86 1.85 5.97
CA GLY A 118 -49.86 1.03 4.75
C GLY A 118 -48.45 0.61 4.36
N ALA A 119 -48.26 -0.69 4.23
CA ALA A 119 -46.99 -1.39 4.08
C ALA A 119 -46.11 -0.92 2.90
N THR A 120 -44.80 -0.81 3.13
CA THR A 120 -43.79 -0.71 2.08
C THR A 120 -42.73 -1.80 2.26
N ALA A 121 -42.66 -2.67 1.26
CA ALA A 121 -41.62 -3.66 1.05
C ALA A 121 -40.24 -2.99 0.87
N PRO A 122 -39.13 -3.65 1.28
CA PRO A 122 -37.80 -3.14 0.98
C PRO A 122 -37.44 -3.46 -0.47
N THR A 123 -37.34 -2.41 -1.30
CA THR A 123 -36.62 -2.44 -2.57
C THR A 123 -35.12 -2.72 -2.34
N PRO A 124 -34.48 -3.60 -3.14
CA PRO A 124 -33.06 -3.86 -3.02
C PRO A 124 -32.24 -2.67 -3.54
N SER A 125 -31.44 -2.09 -2.65
CA SER A 125 -30.44 -1.09 -3.02
C SER A 125 -29.32 -1.75 -3.84
N THR A 126 -29.20 -1.31 -5.08
CA THR A 126 -28.06 -1.53 -5.98
C THR A 126 -26.75 -1.12 -5.27
N PRO A 127 -25.69 -1.96 -5.26
CA PRO A 127 -24.41 -1.55 -4.70
C PRO A 127 -23.73 -0.60 -5.69
N SER A 128 -23.89 0.70 -5.48
CA SER A 128 -23.03 1.72 -6.08
C SER A 128 -21.63 1.55 -5.51
N ASN A 129 -20.70 1.23 -6.41
CA ASN A 129 -19.29 0.96 -6.20
C ASN A 129 -18.52 2.26 -5.86
N ALA A 130 -18.92 2.94 -4.79
CA ALA A 130 -18.14 4.03 -4.20
C ALA A 130 -17.35 3.42 -3.04
N ALA A 131 -16.06 3.17 -3.29
CA ALA A 131 -15.10 2.85 -2.25
C ALA A 131 -15.12 3.96 -1.19
N ALA A 132 -15.89 3.75 -0.12
CA ALA A 132 -15.92 4.65 1.02
C ALA A 132 -14.52 4.66 1.64
N GLN A 133 -13.79 5.77 1.44
CA GLN A 133 -12.57 6.11 2.15
C GLN A 133 -12.91 6.30 3.64
N SER A 134 -13.04 5.20 4.39
CA SER A 134 -13.43 5.21 5.80
C SER A 134 -12.24 4.97 6.75
N GLY A 135 -11.03 5.27 6.33
CA GLY A 135 -9.84 5.25 7.19
C GLY A 135 -9.20 6.63 7.21
N GLY A 136 -8.94 7.18 8.39
CA GLY A 136 -8.10 8.37 8.52
C GLY A 136 -6.71 8.15 7.90
N PRO A 137 -5.90 9.21 7.80
CA PRO A 137 -4.54 9.12 7.25
C PRO A 137 -3.74 8.04 7.98
N MET A 138 -2.86 7.35 7.26
CA MET A 138 -2.10 6.22 7.79
C MET A 138 -0.62 6.37 7.52
N VAL A 139 0.20 6.02 8.51
CA VAL A 139 1.66 6.16 8.46
C VAL A 139 2.30 4.80 8.25
N MET A 140 3.11 4.70 7.20
CA MET A 140 3.94 3.53 6.92
C MET A 140 5.30 3.66 7.62
N THR A 141 5.78 2.57 8.19
CA THR A 141 7.09 2.49 8.84
C THR A 141 7.75 1.17 8.49
N THR A 142 8.98 1.24 7.98
CA THR A 142 9.84 0.07 7.78
C THR A 142 10.66 -0.19 9.04
N VAL A 143 10.75 -1.44 9.45
CA VAL A 143 11.60 -1.90 10.56
C VAL A 143 12.42 -3.11 10.11
N PRO A 144 13.55 -3.42 10.76
CA PRO A 144 14.23 -4.69 10.52
C PRO A 144 13.27 -5.87 10.71
N LEU A 145 13.31 -6.86 9.81
CA LEU A 145 12.39 -8.00 9.84
C LEU A 145 12.34 -8.72 11.22
N PRO A 146 13.46 -8.96 11.93
CA PRO A 146 13.42 -9.57 13.27
C PRO A 146 12.61 -8.74 14.28
N SER A 147 12.67 -7.41 14.17
CA SER A 147 11.96 -6.49 15.05
C SER A 147 10.46 -6.47 14.79
N CYS A 148 10.02 -6.74 13.55
CA CYS A 148 8.60 -6.72 13.18
C CYS A 148 7.76 -7.71 14.03
N ASN A 149 8.23 -8.96 14.17
CA ASN A 149 7.54 -9.96 14.99
C ASN A 149 7.62 -9.64 16.49
N ALA A 150 8.76 -9.13 16.97
CA ALA A 150 8.93 -8.71 18.36
C ALA A 150 7.97 -7.57 18.73
N LEU A 151 7.81 -6.58 17.84
CA LEU A 151 6.86 -5.48 18.00
C LEU A 151 5.42 -5.99 18.03
N PHE A 152 5.05 -6.88 17.11
CA PHE A 152 3.71 -7.49 17.15
C PHE A 152 3.45 -8.21 18.49
N GLN A 153 4.40 -8.99 18.99
CA GLN A 153 4.27 -9.66 20.29
C GLN A 153 4.15 -8.64 21.43
N HIS A 154 4.95 -7.57 21.40
CA HIS A 154 4.86 -6.50 22.39
C HIS A 154 3.45 -5.87 22.42
N PHE A 155 2.91 -5.49 21.26
CA PHE A 155 1.56 -4.93 21.19
C PHE A 155 0.48 -5.94 21.59
N GLY A 156 0.66 -7.22 21.23
CA GLY A 156 -0.30 -8.27 21.54
C GLY A 156 -0.36 -8.66 23.02
N TYR A 157 0.76 -8.60 23.74
CA TYR A 157 0.84 -9.01 25.15
C TYR A 157 0.88 -7.82 26.12
N ALA A 158 1.72 -6.82 25.87
CA ALA A 158 1.92 -5.70 26.78
C ALA A 158 0.91 -4.56 26.53
N CYS A 159 0.48 -4.37 25.29
CA CYS A 159 -0.46 -3.30 24.91
C CYS A 159 -1.88 -3.82 24.63
N GLN A 160 -2.22 -5.04 25.09
CA GLN A 160 -3.53 -5.64 24.89
C GLN A 160 -4.73 -4.76 25.31
N PRO A 161 -4.65 -3.96 26.39
CA PRO A 161 -5.73 -3.02 26.73
C PRO A 161 -6.00 -1.96 25.67
N PHE A 162 -5.03 -1.66 24.81
CA PHE A 162 -5.14 -0.65 23.75
C PHE A 162 -5.32 -1.26 22.37
N TRP A 163 -4.77 -2.46 22.13
CA TRP A 163 -4.76 -3.12 20.84
C TRP A 163 -5.25 -4.56 20.97
N CYS A 164 -6.18 -4.94 20.10
CA CYS A 164 -6.65 -6.31 19.97
C CYS A 164 -6.25 -6.89 18.62
N HIS A 165 -5.67 -8.10 18.63
CA HIS A 165 -5.38 -8.82 17.40
C HIS A 165 -6.68 -9.30 16.75
N ARG A 166 -6.84 -9.03 15.46
CA ARG A 166 -8.07 -9.29 14.71
C ARG A 166 -7.96 -10.47 13.79
N HIS A 167 -6.87 -10.57 13.03
CA HIS A 167 -6.63 -11.71 12.16
C HIS A 167 -5.16 -11.80 11.74
N THR A 168 -4.77 -13.02 11.37
CA THR A 168 -3.52 -13.29 10.66
C THR A 168 -3.86 -13.97 9.35
N VAL A 169 -3.24 -13.50 8.27
CA VAL A 169 -3.42 -13.99 6.92
C VAL A 169 -2.06 -14.29 6.33
N THR A 170 -1.93 -15.43 5.67
CA THR A 170 -0.68 -15.90 5.09
C THR A 170 -0.86 -16.36 3.66
N VAL A 171 0.24 -16.29 2.90
CA VAL A 171 0.44 -17.01 1.66
C VAL A 171 1.56 -18.03 1.92
N PRO A 172 1.26 -19.30 2.21
CA PRO A 172 2.25 -20.25 2.72
C PRO A 172 3.07 -20.94 1.64
N GLY A 173 2.91 -20.62 0.35
CA GLY A 173 3.61 -21.32 -0.72
C GLY A 173 3.24 -20.82 -2.11
N GLY A 174 3.22 -19.50 -2.27
CA GLY A 174 2.95 -18.88 -3.55
C GLY A 174 4.03 -19.20 -4.58
N VAL A 175 3.69 -19.03 -5.86
CA VAL A 175 4.54 -19.31 -7.01
C VAL A 175 4.89 -18.00 -7.71
N VAL A 176 6.12 -17.92 -8.21
CA VAL A 176 6.64 -16.76 -8.96
C VAL A 176 6.90 -17.16 -10.39
N TYR A 177 6.33 -16.41 -11.33
CA TYR A 177 6.55 -16.55 -12.77
C TYR A 177 7.17 -15.29 -13.34
N ASP A 178 8.09 -15.42 -14.29
CA ASP A 178 8.49 -14.33 -15.18
C ASP A 178 7.79 -14.53 -16.53
N VAL A 179 7.13 -13.48 -17.02
CA VAL A 179 6.33 -13.46 -18.24
C VAL A 179 6.66 -12.17 -19.02
N GLY A 180 7.57 -12.27 -19.99
CA GLY A 180 8.10 -11.09 -20.68
C GLY A 180 8.72 -10.09 -19.69
N ASP A 181 8.26 -8.84 -19.74
CA ASP A 181 8.69 -7.75 -18.84
C ASP A 181 7.93 -7.71 -17.51
N PHE A 182 7.21 -8.77 -17.16
CA PHE A 182 6.46 -8.86 -15.92
C PHE A 182 6.95 -9.99 -15.03
N ARG A 183 7.00 -9.74 -13.73
CA ARG A 183 7.11 -10.79 -12.72
C ARG A 183 5.80 -10.92 -11.97
N VAL A 184 5.22 -12.11 -12.00
CA VAL A 184 3.91 -12.40 -11.42
C VAL A 184 4.07 -13.32 -10.22
N ARG A 185 3.65 -12.86 -9.05
CA ARG A 185 3.60 -13.66 -7.81
C ARG A 185 2.15 -14.01 -7.50
N VAL A 186 1.80 -15.29 -7.60
CA VAL A 186 0.44 -15.78 -7.33
C VAL A 186 0.44 -16.73 -6.14
N GLY A 187 -0.60 -16.67 -5.29
CA GLY A 187 -0.71 -17.60 -4.17
C GLY A 187 -2.06 -17.58 -3.47
N ASP A 188 -2.39 -18.70 -2.84
CA ASP A 188 -3.59 -18.81 -2.01
C ASP A 188 -3.44 -18.08 -0.68
N VAL A 189 -4.45 -17.28 -0.36
CA VAL A 189 -4.55 -16.51 0.86
C VAL A 189 -5.34 -17.32 1.88
N ARG A 190 -4.70 -17.60 3.02
CA ARG A 190 -5.30 -18.35 4.13
C ARG A 190 -5.29 -17.49 5.37
N GLN A 191 -6.44 -17.35 6.01
CA GLN A 191 -6.50 -16.84 7.36
C GLN A 191 -6.14 -17.97 8.33
N THR A 192 -5.22 -17.72 9.25
CA THR A 192 -4.81 -18.67 10.30
C THR A 192 -5.39 -18.32 11.66
N GLN A 193 -5.70 -17.03 11.90
CA GLN A 193 -6.34 -16.55 13.13
C GLN A 193 -7.45 -15.54 12.79
N PRO A 194 -8.56 -15.50 13.55
CA PRO A 194 -8.87 -16.32 14.74
C PRO A 194 -9.32 -17.75 14.40
N ALA A 195 -9.77 -17.97 13.17
CA ALA A 195 -10.15 -19.29 12.67
C ALA A 195 -9.47 -19.54 11.32
N ALA A 196 -9.04 -20.79 11.11
CA ALA A 196 -8.45 -21.24 9.87
C ALA A 196 -9.50 -21.21 8.75
N ARG A 197 -9.27 -20.44 7.70
CA ARG A 197 -10.14 -20.43 6.51
C ARG A 197 -9.40 -19.97 5.26
N VAL A 198 -9.75 -20.55 4.12
CA VAL A 198 -9.35 -20.02 2.82
C VAL A 198 -10.07 -18.68 2.61
N ARG A 199 -9.33 -17.68 2.11
CA ARG A 199 -9.86 -16.34 1.81
C ARG A 199 -9.99 -16.07 0.33
N GLY A 200 -9.11 -16.67 -0.48
CA GLY A 200 -9.05 -16.36 -1.91
C GLY A 200 -7.66 -16.56 -2.47
N THR A 201 -7.40 -15.94 -3.60
CA THR A 201 -6.10 -15.91 -4.26
C THR A 201 -5.62 -14.47 -4.35
N VAL A 202 -4.34 -14.24 -4.12
CA VAL A 202 -3.68 -12.95 -4.35
C VAL A 202 -2.72 -13.08 -5.52
N VAL A 203 -2.66 -12.04 -6.34
CA VAL A 203 -1.74 -11.91 -7.46
C VAL A 203 -1.04 -10.57 -7.31
N GLU A 204 0.27 -10.56 -7.30
CA GLU A 204 1.07 -9.36 -7.47
C GLU A 204 1.73 -9.41 -8.85
N ILE A 205 1.67 -8.29 -9.55
CA ILE A 205 2.26 -8.11 -10.87
C ILE A 205 3.26 -6.97 -10.76
N GLU A 206 4.52 -7.30 -11.00
CA GLU A 206 5.67 -6.40 -10.96
C GLU A 206 6.08 -6.06 -12.40
N TRP A 207 6.14 -4.77 -12.73
CA TRP A 207 6.77 -4.31 -13.96
C TRP A 207 8.29 -4.37 -13.83
N ARG A 208 8.96 -5.08 -14.74
CA ARG A 208 10.41 -5.28 -14.80
C ARG A 208 11.08 -4.58 -16.00
N GLY A 209 10.30 -3.89 -16.83
CA GLY A 209 10.84 -3.10 -17.92
C GLY A 209 11.60 -1.85 -17.43
N PRO A 210 12.18 -1.08 -18.37
CA PRO A 210 12.89 0.16 -18.05
C PRO A 210 12.03 1.10 -17.19
N CYS A 211 12.66 1.71 -16.18
CA CYS A 211 11.98 2.49 -15.15
C CYS A 211 12.87 3.63 -14.65
N ILE A 212 12.34 4.86 -14.60
CA ILE A 212 13.06 6.04 -14.10
C ILE A 212 13.40 5.89 -12.60
N VAL A 213 12.55 5.22 -11.82
CA VAL A 213 12.73 5.03 -10.36
C VAL A 213 13.97 4.18 -10.05
N ASP A 214 14.38 3.30 -10.96
CA ASP A 214 15.59 2.51 -10.79
C ASP A 214 16.85 3.35 -10.99
N ALA A 215 16.83 4.32 -11.92
CA ALA A 215 17.91 5.30 -12.07
C ALA A 215 18.05 6.21 -10.84
N ILE A 216 16.94 6.53 -10.16
CA ILE A 216 16.94 7.29 -8.89
C ILE A 216 17.54 6.46 -7.74
N SER A 217 17.32 5.14 -7.76
CA SER A 217 17.72 4.23 -6.68
C SER A 217 19.14 3.69 -6.84
N ALA A 218 19.76 3.82 -8.02
CA ALA A 218 21.08 3.29 -8.29
C ALA A 218 22.16 3.97 -7.42
N PRO A 219 23.06 3.21 -6.78
CA PRO A 219 24.18 3.78 -6.05
C PRO A 219 25.08 4.53 -7.03
N ARG A 220 25.16 5.86 -6.87
CA ARG A 220 26.13 6.67 -7.58
C ARG A 220 27.47 6.49 -6.87
N ASN A 221 28.33 5.66 -7.43
CA ASN A 221 29.71 5.62 -6.98
C ASN A 221 30.33 7.00 -7.25
N SER A 222 30.57 7.77 -6.19
CA SER A 222 31.52 8.87 -6.21
C SER A 222 32.92 8.27 -6.30
N SER A 223 33.28 7.64 -7.42
CA SER A 223 34.68 7.38 -7.74
C SER A 223 35.25 8.69 -8.28
N ASP A 224 35.45 9.64 -7.38
CA ASP A 224 36.30 10.78 -7.64
C ASP A 224 37.72 10.38 -7.26
N GLY A 225 38.63 10.40 -8.23
CA GLY A 225 40.06 10.21 -7.99
C GLY A 225 40.78 9.13 -8.81
N GLN A 226 40.64 9.11 -10.14
CA GLN A 226 41.82 8.83 -10.97
C GLN A 226 41.71 9.48 -12.35
N ILE A 227 42.47 10.55 -12.52
CA ILE A 227 42.76 11.17 -13.82
C ILE A 227 43.48 10.11 -14.67
N ALA A 228 42.75 9.54 -15.62
CA ALA A 228 43.33 8.98 -16.84
C ALA A 228 42.60 9.68 -17.99
N ASP A 229 43.33 10.63 -18.57
CA ASP A 229 43.07 11.28 -19.84
C ASP A 229 42.92 10.22 -20.93
N ASP A 230 41.67 9.89 -21.29
CA ASP A 230 41.33 9.50 -22.66
C ASP A 230 39.83 9.70 -22.88
N GLY A 231 39.52 10.36 -23.99
CA GLY A 231 38.17 10.84 -24.31
C GLY A 231 37.14 9.75 -24.53
N ASP A 232 35.88 10.19 -24.44
CA ASP A 232 34.65 9.48 -24.84
C ASP A 232 33.95 8.63 -23.76
N SER A 233 33.42 9.30 -22.73
CA SER A 233 32.21 8.88 -22.02
C SER A 233 31.59 10.08 -21.31
N GLY A 234 31.00 10.98 -22.09
CA GLY A 234 30.12 12.03 -21.57
C GLY A 234 28.81 11.43 -21.05
N ILE A 235 28.85 10.69 -19.95
CA ILE A 235 27.64 10.35 -19.20
C ILE A 235 27.38 11.53 -18.26
N ASP A 236 26.57 12.43 -18.81
CA ASP A 236 26.05 13.68 -18.30
C ASP A 236 25.77 13.68 -16.78
N MET A 237 26.37 14.62 -16.06
CA MET A 237 26.02 14.93 -14.66
C MET A 237 24.63 15.62 -14.54
N ALA A 238 23.89 15.86 -15.63
CA ALA A 238 22.59 16.56 -15.64
C ALA A 238 21.36 15.70 -15.29
N PHE A 239 21.51 14.40 -15.03
CA PHE A 239 20.35 13.50 -14.83
C PHE A 239 19.37 13.86 -13.69
N PRO A 240 19.76 14.36 -12.50
CA PRO A 240 18.79 14.59 -11.43
C PRO A 240 17.97 15.87 -11.61
N ASP A 241 18.48 16.88 -12.33
CA ASP A 241 17.76 18.16 -12.49
C ASP A 241 16.64 18.09 -13.53
N ALA A 242 16.82 17.26 -14.57
CA ALA A 242 15.83 17.08 -15.64
C ALA A 242 14.59 16.28 -15.21
N ILE A 243 14.68 15.47 -14.15
CA ILE A 243 13.57 14.64 -13.67
C ILE A 243 12.78 15.43 -12.63
N GLU A 244 11.48 15.59 -12.85
CA GLU A 244 10.54 16.23 -11.92
C GLU A 244 9.62 15.21 -11.22
N ASP A 245 8.97 15.63 -10.14
CA ASP A 245 7.98 14.79 -9.42
C ASP A 245 6.84 14.36 -10.37
N ALA A 246 6.52 15.18 -11.37
CA ALA A 246 5.51 14.90 -12.39
C ALA A 246 5.93 13.77 -13.35
N ASP A 247 7.22 13.63 -13.65
CA ASP A 247 7.74 12.53 -14.48
C ASP A 247 7.62 11.21 -13.74
N ILE A 248 7.89 11.21 -12.43
CA ILE A 248 7.66 10.05 -11.57
C ILE A 248 6.16 9.69 -11.59
N ASP A 249 5.26 10.66 -11.42
CA ASP A 249 3.82 10.38 -11.46
C ASP A 249 3.36 9.82 -12.81
N ALA A 250 3.88 10.35 -13.91
CA ALA A 250 3.61 9.86 -15.25
C ALA A 250 4.10 8.42 -15.45
N GLU A 251 5.29 8.08 -14.95
CA GLU A 251 5.87 6.74 -14.99
C GLU A 251 4.99 5.74 -14.21
N TYR A 252 4.63 6.08 -12.96
CA TYR A 252 3.73 5.23 -12.16
C TYR A 252 2.38 5.01 -12.87
N ALA A 253 1.81 6.06 -13.47
CA ALA A 253 0.56 5.96 -14.21
C ALA A 253 0.69 5.08 -15.46
N ALA A 254 1.78 5.22 -16.22
CA ALA A 254 2.06 4.44 -17.42
C ALA A 254 2.27 2.95 -17.08
N SER A 255 3.13 2.64 -16.11
CA SER A 255 3.34 1.25 -15.67
C SER A 255 2.07 0.64 -15.08
N ALA A 256 1.26 1.42 -14.35
CA ALA A 256 -0.03 0.95 -13.86
C ALA A 256 -1.01 0.61 -14.99
N ALA A 257 -1.00 1.37 -16.10
CA ALA A 257 -1.79 1.06 -17.28
C ALA A 257 -1.34 -0.26 -17.92
N LEU A 258 -0.03 -0.50 -18.02
CA LEU A 258 0.53 -1.76 -18.53
C LEU A 258 0.14 -2.96 -17.66
N ILE A 259 0.22 -2.81 -16.33
CA ILE A 259 -0.19 -3.86 -15.38
C ILE A 259 -1.69 -4.16 -15.51
N ARG A 260 -2.53 -3.14 -15.68
CA ARG A 260 -3.97 -3.32 -15.92
C ARG A 260 -4.28 -4.00 -17.24
N GLU A 261 -3.54 -3.68 -18.30
CA GLU A 261 -3.69 -4.36 -19.59
C GLU A 261 -3.29 -5.83 -19.47
N PHE A 262 -2.17 -6.13 -18.83
CA PHE A 262 -1.74 -7.49 -18.52
C PHE A 262 -2.83 -8.24 -17.74
N TRP A 263 -3.36 -7.63 -16.68
CA TRP A 263 -4.44 -8.21 -15.88
C TRP A 263 -5.71 -8.47 -16.70
N ALA A 264 -6.10 -7.52 -17.54
CA ALA A 264 -7.30 -7.63 -18.39
C ALA A 264 -7.21 -8.81 -19.36
N ARG A 265 -6.02 -9.13 -19.89
CA ARG A 265 -5.80 -10.29 -20.77
C ARG A 265 -6.06 -11.62 -20.09
N LEU A 266 -5.91 -11.71 -18.76
CA LEU A 266 -6.23 -12.93 -18.01
C LEU A 266 -7.74 -13.20 -17.93
N GLY A 267 -8.58 -12.19 -18.18
CA GLY A 267 -10.04 -12.33 -18.20
C GLY A 267 -10.65 -12.71 -16.84
N ILE A 268 -10.05 -12.25 -15.73
CA ILE A 268 -10.50 -12.56 -14.38
C ILE A 268 -11.38 -11.44 -13.84
N GLU A 269 -12.65 -11.75 -13.62
CA GLU A 269 -13.62 -10.82 -13.06
C GLU A 269 -13.71 -10.90 -11.53
N GLY A 270 -14.22 -9.84 -10.90
CA GLY A 270 -14.50 -9.80 -9.46
C GLY A 270 -13.27 -9.65 -8.55
N ALA A 271 -12.08 -9.41 -9.12
CA ALA A 271 -10.88 -9.12 -8.35
C ALA A 271 -10.92 -7.70 -7.76
N ARG A 272 -10.52 -7.59 -6.49
CA ARG A 272 -10.20 -6.31 -5.86
C ARG A 272 -8.80 -5.89 -6.30
N GLU A 273 -8.67 -4.66 -6.75
CA GLU A 273 -7.40 -4.08 -7.19
C GLU A 273 -6.86 -3.09 -6.14
N ALA A 274 -5.56 -3.16 -5.90
CA ALA A 274 -4.80 -2.11 -5.24
C ALA A 274 -3.59 -1.76 -6.10
N ILE A 275 -3.74 -0.67 -6.84
CA ILE A 275 -2.70 -0.05 -7.66
C ILE A 275 -2.84 1.46 -7.48
N LEU A 276 -1.73 2.20 -7.55
CA LEU A 276 -1.71 3.66 -7.36
C LEU A 276 -2.47 4.13 -6.11
N LEU A 277 -2.23 3.47 -4.98
CA LEU A 277 -2.79 3.90 -3.70
C LEU A 277 -2.28 5.30 -3.32
N PRO A 278 -2.96 6.01 -2.42
CA PRO A 278 -2.41 7.20 -1.80
C PRO A 278 -0.99 6.93 -1.26
N ASP A 279 -0.11 7.91 -1.43
CA ASP A 279 1.31 7.86 -1.07
C ASP A 279 2.18 6.86 -1.87
N VAL A 280 1.65 6.16 -2.88
CA VAL A 280 2.52 5.37 -3.78
C VAL A 280 3.48 6.28 -4.53
N GLY A 281 4.77 5.89 -4.58
CA GLY A 281 5.83 6.67 -5.20
C GLY A 281 6.32 7.85 -4.35
N LYS A 282 5.78 8.05 -3.14
CA LYS A 282 6.24 9.11 -2.21
C LYS A 282 7.72 8.99 -1.90
N GLU A 283 8.20 7.77 -1.63
CA GLU A 283 9.59 7.47 -1.32
C GLU A 283 10.51 7.80 -2.50
N ALA A 284 10.07 7.52 -3.73
CA ALA A 284 10.81 7.84 -4.94
C ALA A 284 10.98 9.36 -5.12
N LYS A 285 9.90 10.13 -4.89
CA LYS A 285 9.93 11.60 -4.92
C LYS A 285 10.81 12.17 -3.82
N ASP A 286 10.70 11.64 -2.60
CA ASP A 286 11.52 12.10 -1.48
C ASP A 286 13.01 11.80 -1.71
N ARG A 287 13.36 10.67 -2.34
CA ARG A 287 14.73 10.39 -2.79
C ARG A 287 15.20 11.38 -3.85
N LEU A 288 14.39 11.64 -4.87
CA LEU A 288 14.71 12.63 -5.91
C LEU A 288 14.98 14.01 -5.29
N ARG A 289 14.13 14.46 -4.37
CA ARG A 289 14.31 15.73 -3.65
C ARG A 289 15.60 15.76 -2.83
N ARG A 290 15.94 14.67 -2.13
CA ARG A 290 17.21 14.53 -1.39
C ARG A 290 18.42 14.59 -2.34
N LEU A 291 18.34 13.95 -3.50
CA LEU A 291 19.39 13.98 -4.52
C LEU A 291 19.59 15.40 -5.07
N LYS A 292 18.51 16.11 -5.41
CA LYS A 292 18.56 17.52 -5.85
C LYS A 292 19.19 18.43 -4.79
N GLN A 293 18.87 18.22 -3.51
CA GLN A 293 19.47 18.98 -2.41
C GLN A 293 20.97 18.70 -2.23
N LYS A 294 21.40 17.44 -2.34
CA LYS A 294 22.82 17.06 -2.26
C LYS A 294 23.65 17.66 -3.40
N GLY A 295 23.12 17.61 -4.64
CA GLY A 295 23.77 18.22 -5.80
C GLY A 295 23.91 19.74 -5.72
N ARG A 296 23.08 20.41 -4.90
CA ARG A 296 23.16 21.86 -4.66
C ARG A 296 24.08 22.26 -3.50
N ASN A 297 24.36 21.33 -2.58
CA ASN A 297 25.13 21.59 -1.36
C ASN A 297 26.59 21.11 -1.42
N THR A 298 27.05 20.53 -2.54
CA THR A 298 28.43 20.08 -2.78
C THR A 298 29.50 21.20 -2.82
N VAL A 299 29.16 22.43 -2.39
CA VAL A 299 30.14 23.52 -2.20
C VAL A 299 30.52 23.70 -0.72
N SER A 300 29.94 22.95 0.22
CA SER A 300 30.37 23.05 1.62
C SER A 300 30.19 21.75 2.40
N ASN A 301 31.30 21.35 3.02
CA ASN A 301 31.43 20.47 4.17
C ASN A 301 31.82 19.00 3.88
N GLU A 302 33.14 18.77 3.81
CA GLU A 302 33.76 17.52 4.21
C GLU A 302 33.65 17.37 5.74
N ALA A 303 32.67 16.63 6.23
CA ALA A 303 32.73 16.00 7.56
C ALA A 303 31.51 15.11 7.80
N SER A 304 31.60 13.81 7.51
CA SER A 304 30.93 12.74 8.29
C SER A 304 31.29 11.33 7.77
N LEU A 305 32.49 10.88 8.12
CA LEU A 305 32.84 9.45 8.13
C LEU A 305 32.45 8.90 9.50
N GLN A 306 31.22 8.38 9.62
CA GLN A 306 30.79 7.45 10.68
C GLN A 306 29.32 7.05 10.44
N GLN A 307 29.07 6.01 9.64
CA GLN A 307 27.79 5.29 9.65
C GLN A 307 28.10 3.82 9.36
N ALA A 308 28.35 3.08 10.44
CA ALA A 308 28.46 1.64 10.39
C ALA A 308 27.03 1.05 10.34
N GLU A 309 26.80 0.16 9.37
CA GLU A 309 25.68 -0.79 9.33
C GLU A 309 24.25 -0.21 9.15
N GLU A 310 24.10 0.94 8.50
CA GLU A 310 22.78 1.45 8.12
C GLU A 310 22.30 0.77 6.83
N ASP A 311 21.03 0.36 6.82
CA ASP A 311 20.39 -0.30 5.66
C ASP A 311 20.53 0.56 4.39
N PRO A 312 21.10 0.04 3.28
CA PRO A 312 21.31 0.81 2.07
C PRO A 312 20.01 1.30 1.41
N ASP A 313 18.88 0.65 1.68
CA ASP A 313 17.58 1.04 1.10
C ASP A 313 16.44 0.84 2.12
N PRO A 314 16.28 1.73 3.12
CA PRO A 314 15.29 1.56 4.18
C PRO A 314 13.83 1.66 3.71
N ASP A 315 13.60 2.19 2.50
CA ASP A 315 12.25 2.29 1.95
C ASP A 315 11.93 1.15 0.96
N ALA A 316 12.84 0.20 0.71
CA ALA A 316 12.60 -0.83 -0.30
C ALA A 316 11.33 -1.65 0.01
N GLY A 317 10.44 -1.72 -0.98
CA GLY A 317 9.20 -2.48 -0.87
C GLY A 317 8.06 -1.78 -0.14
N VAL A 318 8.23 -0.51 0.24
CA VAL A 318 7.18 0.25 0.95
C VAL A 318 5.89 0.37 0.13
N ASP A 319 5.99 0.62 -1.18
CA ASP A 319 4.81 0.75 -2.06
C ASP A 319 4.04 -0.56 -2.20
N VAL A 320 4.74 -1.67 -2.50
CA VAL A 320 4.11 -2.99 -2.59
C VAL A 320 3.52 -3.41 -1.22
N ALA A 321 4.16 -3.04 -0.11
CA ALA A 321 3.62 -3.26 1.22
C ALA A 321 2.30 -2.51 1.46
N ARG A 322 2.19 -1.23 1.04
CA ARG A 322 0.93 -0.48 1.08
C ARG A 322 -0.17 -1.19 0.30
N GLN A 323 0.16 -1.68 -0.90
CA GLN A 323 -0.80 -2.37 -1.77
C GLN A 323 -1.34 -3.67 -1.13
N PHE A 324 -0.46 -4.53 -0.63
CA PHE A 324 -0.89 -5.73 0.11
C PHE A 324 -1.72 -5.40 1.33
N MET A 325 -1.30 -4.42 2.12
CA MET A 325 -2.02 -4.02 3.33
C MET A 325 -3.39 -3.39 3.02
N GLU A 326 -3.58 -2.71 1.90
CA GLU A 326 -4.91 -2.24 1.50
C GLU A 326 -5.81 -3.40 1.06
N ILE A 327 -5.27 -4.32 0.26
CA ILE A 327 -6.00 -5.52 -0.17
C ILE A 327 -6.48 -6.36 1.01
N PHE A 328 -5.63 -6.57 2.02
CA PHE A 328 -5.94 -7.40 3.18
C PHE A 328 -6.76 -6.71 4.28
N ARG A 329 -7.23 -5.48 4.05
CA ARG A 329 -8.30 -4.88 4.88
C ARG A 329 -9.64 -5.55 4.60
N PHE A 330 -9.79 -6.78 5.09
CA PHE A 330 -11.03 -7.53 5.00
C PHE A 330 -12.11 -6.91 5.89
N ASN A 331 -13.32 -6.73 5.34
CA ASN A 331 -14.54 -6.32 6.06
C ASN A 331 -14.40 -4.98 6.82
N ARG A 332 -14.19 -3.89 6.09
CA ARG A 332 -14.63 -2.56 6.55
C ARG A 332 -16.16 -2.49 6.51
#